data_AF-B5CKU2-F1
#
_entry.id   AF-B5CKU2-F1
#
_cell.length_a   1.000
_cell.length_b   1.000
_cell.length_c   1.000
_cell.angle_alpha   90.00
_cell.angle_beta   90.00
_cell.angle_gamma   90.00
#
_symmetry.space_group_name_H-M   'P 1'
#
loop_
_entity.id
_entity.type
_entity.pdbx_description
1 polymer ?
#
loop_
_entity_poly.entity_id
_entity_poly.type
_entity_poly.pdbx_seq_one_letter_code
_entity_poly.pdbx_strand_id
1 'polypeptide(L)'
;MIRRKQQDTAKGHSKKEWRDTGEKNQTDIQRKGVAGMDEEMVLCAASAYERKFYLNPEFNSLPEEVKQELQIMCVLYTADVGGILMVVYDENGNLELKVDHKEDDFTFDEIGSVLKIKELQKTKEELFESLEMFYKVFYLGEDSDDI
;
A
#
# COMPACT_ATOMS: atom_id res chain seq x y z
N MET A 1 25.10 55.81 -53.97
CA MET A 1 25.65 56.59 -52.84
C MET A 1 25.73 55.70 -51.61
N ILE A 2 26.93 55.55 -51.02
CA ILE A 2 27.24 55.36 -49.57
C ILE A 2 26.67 54.07 -48.88
N ARG A 3 27.50 53.01 -48.67
CA ARG A 3 28.17 52.56 -47.39
C ARG A 3 27.16 52.16 -46.28
N ARG A 4 27.18 51.00 -45.57
CA ARG A 4 28.20 50.09 -44.96
C ARG A 4 27.51 48.70 -44.69
N LYS A 5 28.15 47.52 -44.81
CA LYS A 5 28.89 46.72 -43.76
C LYS A 5 28.20 46.73 -42.37
N GLN A 6 27.89 45.66 -41.64
CA GLN A 6 28.44 44.29 -41.44
C GLN A 6 27.37 43.42 -40.69
N GLN A 7 27.21 42.12 -41.02
CA GLN A 7 27.61 40.88 -40.29
C GLN A 7 26.88 40.60 -38.95
N ASP A 8 26.03 39.57 -38.93
CA ASP A 8 26.25 38.21 -38.35
C ASP A 8 25.93 38.18 -36.83
N THR A 9 25.02 37.36 -36.30
CA THR A 9 25.12 35.89 -36.21
C THR A 9 23.85 35.27 -35.59
N ALA A 10 23.60 34.02 -36.00
CA ALA A 10 23.15 32.88 -35.20
C ALA A 10 21.69 32.74 -34.68
N LYS A 11 21.05 31.72 -35.28
CA LYS A 11 20.43 30.54 -34.65
C LYS A 11 19.09 30.71 -33.93
N GLY A 12 18.13 29.89 -34.35
CA GLY A 12 16.99 29.54 -33.48
C GLY A 12 15.81 28.93 -34.23
N HIS A 13 15.94 27.64 -34.53
CA HIS A 13 14.92 26.68 -34.97
C HIS A 13 13.42 27.09 -34.97
N SER A 14 12.84 26.93 -36.16
CA SER A 14 11.44 26.63 -36.51
C SER A 14 10.48 26.33 -35.35
N LYS A 15 9.61 27.31 -35.04
CA LYS A 15 8.31 27.07 -34.41
C LYS A 15 7.31 26.64 -35.49
N LYS A 16 6.94 25.37 -35.50
CA LYS A 16 5.68 24.82 -36.04
C LYS A 16 5.41 23.48 -35.36
N GLU A 17 4.22 23.00 -35.06
CA GLU A 17 2.84 23.49 -35.00
C GLU A 17 2.07 22.29 -34.40
N TRP A 18 1.19 22.54 -33.43
CA TRP A 18 -0.06 21.85 -33.06
C TRP A 18 -0.29 20.37 -33.41
N ARG A 19 -0.54 19.55 -32.37
CA ARG A 19 -1.89 18.99 -32.07
C ARG A 19 -1.87 18.22 -30.75
N ASP A 20 -2.45 18.82 -29.72
CA ASP A 20 -2.94 18.11 -28.55
C ASP A 20 -3.98 17.08 -29.01
N THR A 21 -3.53 15.84 -29.18
CA THR A 21 -4.42 14.68 -29.23
C THR A 21 -4.43 14.13 -27.82
N GLY A 22 -5.33 14.68 -27.01
CA GLY A 22 -5.55 14.24 -25.63
C GLY A 22 -6.19 12.85 -25.61
N GLU A 23 -5.41 11.82 -25.94
CA GLU A 23 -5.61 10.48 -25.38
C GLU A 23 -5.10 10.53 -23.94
N LYS A 24 -6.00 10.95 -23.03
CA LYS A 24 -5.81 10.69 -21.61
C LYS A 24 -5.93 9.19 -21.45
N ASN A 25 -4.80 8.52 -21.29
CA ASN A 25 -4.74 7.09 -21.02
C ASN A 25 -5.67 6.76 -19.86
N GLN A 26 -6.58 5.82 -20.13
CA GLN A 26 -7.60 5.32 -19.21
C GLN A 26 -6.99 4.66 -17.95
N THR A 27 -5.67 4.48 -17.92
CA THR A 27 -4.91 3.87 -16.83
C THR A 27 -4.53 4.85 -15.70
N ASP A 28 -4.73 6.16 -15.87
CA ASP A 28 -4.37 7.15 -14.83
C ASP A 28 -5.53 7.51 -13.88
N ILE A 29 -6.73 6.97 -14.12
CA ILE A 29 -7.96 7.35 -13.38
C ILE A 29 -8.22 6.45 -12.15
N GLN A 30 -7.45 5.37 -11.95
CA GLN A 30 -7.59 4.49 -10.77
C GLN A 30 -6.61 4.77 -9.62
N ARG A 31 -5.69 5.73 -9.75
CA ARG A 31 -4.72 6.07 -8.68
C ARG A 31 -5.20 7.11 -7.66
N LYS A 32 -6.50 7.37 -7.53
CA LYS A 32 -7.03 8.35 -6.56
C LYS A 32 -8.00 7.73 -5.56
N GLY A 33 -7.40 7.07 -4.58
CA GLY A 33 -7.96 6.67 -3.29
C GLY A 33 -6.86 5.83 -2.64
N VAL A 34 -6.00 6.35 -1.78
CA VAL A 34 -6.20 7.18 -0.60
C VAL A 34 -5.06 8.21 -0.54
N ALA A 35 -5.38 9.49 -0.52
CA ALA A 35 -4.37 10.54 -0.41
C ALA A 35 -4.19 10.93 1.06
N GLY A 36 -3.03 10.58 1.63
CA GLY A 36 -2.53 11.22 2.85
C GLY A 36 -2.11 10.27 3.98
N MET A 37 -1.03 9.54 3.78
CA MET A 37 -0.02 9.07 4.73
C MET A 37 1.08 8.46 3.84
N ASP A 38 2.36 8.51 4.22
CA ASP A 38 3.48 7.92 3.46
C ASP A 38 3.10 6.53 2.89
N GLU A 39 3.61 6.15 1.70
CA GLU A 39 3.11 5.08 0.80
C GLU A 39 3.02 3.66 1.43
N GLU A 40 2.20 3.46 2.45
CA GLU A 40 1.97 2.20 3.12
C GLU A 40 1.00 1.35 2.29
N MET A 41 1.41 0.12 1.96
CA MET A 41 0.59 -0.79 1.18
C MET A 41 -0.25 -1.67 2.10
N VAL A 42 -1.57 -1.45 2.12
CA VAL A 42 -2.50 -2.28 2.89
C VAL A 42 -2.60 -3.67 2.25
N LEU A 43 -2.29 -4.72 3.02
CA LEU A 43 -2.49 -6.12 2.62
C LEU A 43 -3.95 -6.53 2.85
N CYS A 44 -4.42 -6.41 4.10
CA CYS A 44 -5.79 -6.75 4.46
C CYS A 44 -6.27 -5.97 5.70
N ALA A 45 -7.58 -5.97 5.92
CA ALA A 45 -8.18 -5.36 7.10
C ALA A 45 -9.44 -6.10 7.54
N ALA A 46 -9.73 -6.10 8.84
CA ALA A 46 -11.00 -6.55 9.40
C ALA A 46 -11.59 -5.47 10.30
N SER A 47 -12.92 -5.37 10.31
CA SER A 47 -13.66 -4.43 11.15
C SER A 47 -14.69 -5.17 12.00
N ALA A 48 -14.63 -4.99 13.33
CA ALA A 48 -15.67 -5.44 14.25
C ALA A 48 -17.00 -4.69 14.01
N TYR A 49 -16.91 -3.41 13.62
CA TYR A 49 -18.07 -2.55 13.40
C TYR A 49 -18.88 -2.95 12.17
N GLU A 50 -18.19 -3.19 11.05
CA GLU A 50 -18.85 -3.60 9.80
C GLU A 50 -19.05 -5.11 9.70
N ARG A 51 -18.33 -5.89 10.51
CA ARG A 51 -18.24 -7.35 10.41
C ARG A 51 -17.83 -7.81 9.01
N LYS A 52 -16.84 -7.13 8.47
CA LYS A 52 -16.28 -7.39 7.14
C LYS A 52 -14.77 -7.59 7.23
N PHE A 53 -14.30 -8.44 6.34
CA PHE A 53 -12.90 -8.61 6.01
C PHE A 53 -12.67 -8.10 4.58
N TYR A 54 -11.56 -7.42 4.38
CA TYR A 54 -11.09 -6.92 3.10
C TYR A 54 -9.68 -7.44 2.86
N LEU A 55 -9.44 -8.02 1.68
CA LEU A 55 -8.12 -8.31 1.15
C LEU A 55 -7.89 -7.37 -0.04
N ASN A 56 -6.72 -6.73 -0.09
CA ASN A 56 -6.37 -5.88 -1.20
C ASN A 56 -6.21 -6.71 -2.50
N PRO A 57 -6.91 -6.35 -3.59
CA PRO A 57 -6.88 -7.10 -4.85
C PRO A 57 -5.50 -7.34 -5.46
N GLU A 58 -4.51 -6.48 -5.18
CA GLU A 58 -3.11 -6.68 -5.60
C GLU A 58 -2.53 -8.01 -5.07
N PHE A 59 -3.04 -8.49 -3.93
CA PHE A 59 -2.60 -9.71 -3.26
C PHE A 59 -3.52 -10.92 -3.53
N ASN A 60 -4.39 -10.86 -4.53
CA ASN A 60 -5.24 -12.00 -4.91
C ASN A 60 -4.45 -13.22 -5.40
N SER A 61 -3.20 -13.02 -5.81
CA SER A 61 -2.25 -14.07 -6.22
C SER A 61 -1.70 -14.88 -5.05
N LEU A 62 -1.89 -14.44 -3.80
CA LEU A 62 -1.48 -15.20 -2.63
C LEU A 62 -2.18 -16.58 -2.59
N PRO A 63 -1.51 -17.63 -2.10
CA PRO A 63 -2.12 -18.94 -1.90
C PRO A 63 -3.40 -18.86 -1.08
N GLU A 64 -4.36 -19.72 -1.40
CA GLU A 64 -5.67 -19.72 -0.73
C GLU A 64 -5.55 -19.95 0.78
N GLU A 65 -4.64 -20.83 1.20
CA GLU A 65 -4.37 -21.11 2.62
C GLU A 65 -3.89 -19.85 3.36
N VAL A 66 -2.99 -19.07 2.76
CA VAL A 66 -2.48 -17.81 3.33
C VAL A 66 -3.60 -16.78 3.46
N LYS A 67 -4.43 -16.62 2.42
CA LYS A 67 -5.57 -15.68 2.45
C LYS A 67 -6.59 -16.07 3.52
N GLN A 68 -6.89 -17.37 3.65
CA GLN A 68 -7.80 -17.88 4.67
C GLN A 68 -7.24 -17.69 6.07
N GLU A 69 -5.94 -17.94 6.26
CA GLU A 69 -5.29 -17.73 7.55
C GLU A 69 -5.29 -16.25 7.96
N LEU A 70 -4.98 -15.33 7.04
CA LEU A 70 -5.11 -13.88 7.27
C LEU A 70 -6.54 -13.50 7.64
N GLN A 71 -7.53 -14.02 6.91
CA GLN A 71 -8.94 -13.74 7.19
C GLN A 71 -9.34 -14.23 8.59
N ILE A 72 -9.02 -15.48 8.93
CA ILE A 72 -9.33 -16.06 10.23
C ILE A 72 -8.67 -15.25 11.33
N MET A 73 -7.38 -14.94 11.18
CA MET A 73 -6.61 -14.15 12.15
C MET A 73 -7.27 -12.79 12.40
N CYS A 74 -7.53 -12.00 11.35
CA CYS A 74 -8.05 -10.65 11.50
C CYS A 74 -9.49 -10.63 12.04
N VAL A 75 -10.33 -11.58 11.61
CA VAL A 75 -11.71 -11.70 12.08
C VAL A 75 -11.75 -12.14 13.54
N LEU A 76 -10.94 -13.12 13.95
CA LEU A 76 -10.88 -13.55 15.35
C LEU A 76 -10.34 -12.46 16.26
N TYR A 77 -9.31 -11.74 15.83
CA TYR A 77 -8.80 -10.59 16.57
C TYR A 77 -9.92 -9.56 16.84
N THR A 78 -10.57 -9.09 15.78
CA THR A 78 -11.61 -8.04 15.92
C THR A 78 -12.87 -8.53 16.62
N ALA A 79 -13.17 -9.84 16.58
CA ALA A 79 -14.24 -10.44 17.35
C ALA A 79 -13.96 -10.44 18.87
N ASP A 80 -12.70 -10.63 19.25
CA ASP A 80 -12.30 -10.74 20.66
C ASP A 80 -12.03 -9.38 21.32
N VAL A 81 -11.44 -8.42 20.60
CA VAL A 81 -11.04 -7.12 21.17
C VAL A 81 -11.80 -5.92 20.60
N GLY A 82 -12.60 -6.07 19.56
CA GLY A 82 -13.28 -4.96 18.88
C GLY A 82 -12.38 -4.22 17.89
N GLY A 83 -12.77 -2.98 17.55
CA GLY A 83 -11.97 -2.09 16.68
C GLY A 83 -11.84 -2.54 15.21
N ILE A 84 -10.81 -2.01 14.55
CA ILE A 84 -10.39 -2.32 13.19
C ILE A 84 -8.92 -2.76 13.26
N LEU A 85 -8.62 -3.92 12.69
CA LEU A 85 -7.25 -4.39 12.49
C LEU A 85 -6.88 -4.23 11.02
N MET A 86 -5.73 -3.63 10.76
CA MET A 86 -5.12 -3.49 9.45
C MET A 86 -3.74 -4.16 9.45
N VAL A 87 -3.46 -4.90 8.39
CA VAL A 87 -2.15 -5.49 8.12
C VAL A 87 -1.57 -4.71 6.95
N VAL A 88 -0.45 -4.04 7.15
CA VAL A 88 0.14 -3.11 6.18
C VAL A 88 1.63 -3.38 6.00
N TYR A 89 2.14 -3.14 4.80
CA TYR A 89 3.57 -3.10 4.54
C TYR A 89 4.08 -1.67 4.67
N ASP A 90 5.22 -1.50 5.34
CA ASP A 90 5.99 -0.26 5.33
C ASP A 90 6.78 -0.10 4.00
N GLU A 91 7.50 1.01 3.86
CA GLU A 91 8.33 1.32 2.69
C GLU A 91 9.49 0.32 2.46
N ASN A 92 9.90 -0.40 3.51
CA ASN A 92 10.98 -1.39 3.47
C ASN A 92 10.43 -2.82 3.31
N GLY A 93 9.12 -2.97 3.18
CA GLY A 93 8.45 -4.27 3.04
C GLY A 93 8.31 -5.07 4.33
N ASN A 94 8.47 -4.44 5.50
CA ASN A 94 8.15 -5.06 6.79
C ASN A 94 6.63 -4.98 7.03
N LEU A 95 6.09 -6.00 7.71
CA LEU A 95 4.68 -6.07 8.04
C LEU A 95 4.39 -5.44 9.40
N GLU A 96 3.43 -4.52 9.40
CA GLU A 96 2.91 -3.89 10.61
C GLU A 96 1.43 -4.24 10.84
N LEU A 97 1.09 -4.48 12.11
CA LEU A 97 -0.28 -4.64 12.56
C LEU A 97 -0.75 -3.32 13.19
N LYS A 98 -1.65 -2.62 12.50
CA LYS A 98 -2.22 -1.35 12.93
C LYS A 98 -3.64 -1.55 13.44
N VAL A 99 -3.94 -0.93 14.58
CA VAL A 99 -5.25 -1.03 15.23
C VAL A 99 -5.85 0.37 15.29
N ASP A 100 -7.11 0.49 14.88
CA ASP A 100 -7.88 1.72 14.97
C ASP A 100 -9.22 1.46 15.67
N HIS A 101 -9.75 2.46 16.35
CA HIS A 101 -11.02 2.38 17.06
C HIS A 101 -11.67 3.75 17.17
N LYS A 102 -12.98 3.79 17.44
CA LYS A 102 -13.67 5.05 17.72
C LYS A 102 -13.27 5.58 19.10
N GLU A 103 -13.18 6.89 19.28
CA GLU A 103 -12.81 7.51 20.56
C GLU A 103 -13.75 7.11 21.71
N ASP A 104 -15.05 6.93 21.43
CA ASP A 104 -16.07 6.53 22.40
C ASP A 104 -16.43 5.03 22.33
N ASP A 105 -15.49 4.16 21.92
CA ASP A 105 -15.74 2.72 21.81
C ASP A 105 -15.57 1.97 23.14
N PHE A 106 -16.65 1.88 23.91
CA PHE A 106 -16.68 1.07 25.14
C PHE A 106 -16.60 -0.44 24.90
N THR A 107 -16.71 -0.91 23.66
CA THR A 107 -16.60 -2.34 23.30
C THR A 107 -15.19 -2.74 22.90
N PHE A 108 -14.30 -1.78 22.67
CA PHE A 108 -12.90 -2.04 22.38
C PHE A 108 -12.12 -2.34 23.66
N ASP A 109 -11.41 -3.47 23.68
CA ASP A 109 -10.50 -3.84 24.76
C ASP A 109 -9.07 -3.41 24.41
N GLU A 110 -8.67 -2.23 24.87
CA GLU A 110 -7.34 -1.66 24.61
C GLU A 110 -6.21 -2.54 25.18
N ILE A 111 -6.40 -3.10 26.39
CA ILE A 111 -5.38 -3.94 27.03
C ILE A 111 -5.29 -5.30 26.30
N GLY A 112 -6.45 -5.90 26.02
CA GLY A 112 -6.54 -7.15 25.26
C GLY A 112 -5.94 -7.02 23.87
N SER A 113 -6.18 -5.89 23.20
CA SER A 113 -5.59 -5.56 21.90
C SER A 113 -4.07 -5.63 21.94
N VAL A 114 -3.42 -4.93 22.89
CA VAL A 114 -1.95 -4.92 23.00
C VAL A 114 -1.38 -6.31 23.28
N LEU A 115 -2.03 -7.10 24.15
CA LEU A 115 -1.59 -8.46 24.45
C LEU A 115 -1.74 -9.38 23.24
N LYS A 116 -2.84 -9.25 22.50
CA LYS A 116 -3.14 -10.11 21.36
C LYS A 116 -2.31 -9.78 20.14
N ILE A 117 -1.93 -8.52 19.92
CA ILE A 117 -0.95 -8.17 18.89
C ILE A 117 0.39 -8.85 19.16
N LYS A 118 0.89 -8.82 20.42
CA LYS A 118 2.13 -9.51 20.78
C LYS A 118 2.03 -11.03 20.62
N GLU A 119 0.88 -11.60 20.95
CA GLU A 119 0.61 -13.02 20.72
C GLU A 119 0.63 -13.37 19.23
N LEU A 120 -0.02 -12.57 18.38
CA LEU A 120 -0.02 -12.75 16.93
C LEU A 120 1.38 -12.65 16.35
N GLN A 121 2.14 -11.62 16.70
CA GLN A 121 3.54 -11.46 16.27
C GLN A 121 4.39 -12.68 16.60
N LYS A 122 4.16 -13.31 17.75
CA LYS A 122 4.89 -14.53 18.16
C LYS A 122 4.36 -15.81 17.50
N THR A 123 3.04 -15.95 17.37
CA THR A 123 2.41 -17.21 16.93
C THR A 123 2.26 -17.32 15.42
N LYS A 124 2.34 -16.19 14.71
CA LYS A 124 2.24 -16.05 13.25
C LYS A 124 3.54 -15.52 12.63
N GLU A 125 4.66 -15.66 13.34
CA GLU A 125 6.00 -15.25 12.89
C GLU A 125 6.31 -15.79 11.48
N GLU A 126 6.19 -17.11 11.27
CA GLU A 126 6.45 -17.75 9.97
C GLU A 126 5.55 -17.20 8.83
N LEU A 127 4.28 -16.89 9.14
CA LEU A 127 3.34 -16.31 8.17
C LEU A 127 3.77 -14.89 7.79
N PHE A 128 4.12 -14.07 8.78
CA PHE A 128 4.54 -12.69 8.56
C PHE A 128 5.88 -12.64 7.80
N GLU A 129 6.88 -13.42 8.20
CA GLU A 129 8.16 -13.52 7.48
C GLU A 129 7.97 -13.95 6.01
N SER A 130 7.10 -14.93 5.77
CA SER A 130 6.79 -15.39 4.41
C SER A 130 6.14 -14.29 3.56
N LEU A 131 5.26 -13.49 4.16
CA LEU A 131 4.57 -12.39 3.50
C LEU A 131 5.48 -11.18 3.26
N GLU A 132 6.40 -10.87 4.18
CA GLU A 132 7.44 -9.86 4.01
C GLU A 132 8.39 -10.23 2.88
N MET A 133 8.89 -11.48 2.87
CA MET A 133 9.74 -12.01 1.80
C MET A 133 9.03 -11.92 0.45
N PHE A 134 7.76 -12.33 0.38
CA PHE A 134 6.95 -12.19 -0.82
C PHE A 134 6.89 -10.73 -1.29
N TYR A 135 6.62 -9.79 -0.39
CA TYR A 135 6.54 -8.39 -0.77
C TYR A 135 7.88 -7.82 -1.26
N LYS A 136 8.97 -8.11 -0.54
CA LYS A 136 10.33 -7.68 -0.91
C LYS A 136 10.74 -8.18 -2.29
N VAL A 137 10.52 -9.46 -2.58
CA VAL A 137 10.87 -10.06 -3.88
C VAL A 137 9.97 -9.56 -5.02
N PHE A 138 8.65 -9.53 -4.83
CA PHE A 138 7.70 -9.27 -5.92
C PHE A 138 7.38 -7.78 -6.14
N TYR A 139 7.49 -6.94 -5.11
CA TYR A 139 7.12 -5.51 -5.17
C TYR A 139 8.32 -4.58 -5.05
N LEU A 140 9.30 -4.90 -4.20
CA LEU A 140 10.53 -4.08 -4.06
C LEU A 140 11.64 -4.52 -5.03
N GLY A 141 11.56 -5.74 -5.56
CA GLY A 141 12.54 -6.27 -6.50
C GLY A 141 13.89 -6.59 -5.84
N GLU A 142 13.88 -6.88 -4.53
CA GLU A 142 15.06 -7.39 -3.84
C GLU A 142 15.37 -8.81 -4.32
N ASP A 143 16.64 -9.09 -4.61
CA ASP A 143 17.08 -10.43 -4.99
C ASP A 143 16.95 -11.36 -3.78
N SER A 144 16.30 -12.52 -3.96
CA SER A 144 16.09 -13.49 -2.87
C SER A 144 17.38 -14.03 -2.24
N ASP A 145 18.52 -13.83 -2.91
CA ASP A 145 19.84 -14.24 -2.45
C ASP A 145 20.46 -13.24 -1.44
N ASP A 146 19.89 -12.03 -1.30
CA ASP A 146 20.38 -10.98 -0.41
C ASP A 146 19.61 -10.88 0.94
N ILE A 147 18.61 -11.76 1.15
CA ILE A 147 17.74 -11.79 2.35
C ILE A 147 18.00 -13.03 3.22
#